data_AF-A0A4Z2EV04-F1
#
_entry.id   AF-A0A4Z2EV04-F1
#
_cell.length_a   1.000
_cell.length_b   1.000
_cell.length_c   1.000
_cell.angle_alpha   90.00
_cell.angle_beta   90.00
_cell.angle_gamma   90.00
#
_symmetry.space_group_name_H-M   'P 1'
#
loop_
_entity.id
_entity.type
_entity.pdbx_description
1 polymer ?
#
loop_
_entity_poly.entity_id
_entity_poly.type
_entity_poly.pdbx_seq_one_letter_code
_entity_poly.pdbx_strand_id
1 'polypeptide(L)'
;MEKEIVLNWAKSHKDISYNGNGIRIFKDFSVAVAKKRSAFNEIKGLLYKRGVCFGMLYLARLRVTYDNREHFFNSPADAEAFYQERIRTPKNSSPTEER
;
A
#
# COMPACT_ATOMS: atom_id res chain seq x y z
N MET A 1 -11.81 -9.35 20.96
CA MET A 1 -11.37 -10.52 20.17
C MET A 1 -12.32 -10.80 19.00
N GLU A 2 -13.63 -10.81 19.19
CA GLU A 2 -14.62 -11.17 18.13
C GLU A 2 -14.57 -10.29 16.87
N LYS A 3 -14.41 -8.97 17.01
CA LYS A 3 -14.35 -8.04 15.86
C LYS A 3 -13.15 -8.32 14.93
N GLU A 4 -12.02 -8.72 15.50
CA GLU A 4 -10.82 -9.02 14.71
C GLU A 4 -10.93 -10.36 14.01
N ILE A 5 -11.62 -11.34 14.61
CA ILE A 5 -11.89 -12.65 14.02
C ILE A 5 -12.75 -12.47 12.76
N VAL A 6 -13.84 -11.70 12.84
CA VAL A 6 -14.71 -11.44 11.69
C VAL A 6 -13.97 -10.69 10.57
N LEU A 7 -13.17 -9.67 10.93
CA LEU A 7 -12.36 -8.94 9.95
C LEU A 7 -11.29 -9.82 9.30
N ASN A 8 -10.69 -10.74 10.05
CA ASN A 8 -9.69 -11.66 9.50
C ASN A 8 -10.34 -12.72 8.61
N TRP A 9 -11.48 -13.27 9.04
CA TRP A 9 -12.29 -14.19 8.25
C TRP A 9 -12.72 -13.56 6.92
N ALA A 10 -13.19 -12.31 6.96
CA ALA A 10 -13.60 -11.57 5.76
C ALA A 10 -12.44 -11.21 4.82
N LYS A 11 -11.21 -11.06 5.33
CA LYS A 11 -10.02 -10.90 4.47
C LYS A 11 -9.65 -12.18 3.74
N SER A 12 -9.82 -13.32 4.40
CA SER A 12 -9.54 -14.63 3.81
C SER A 12 -10.60 -15.05 2.77
N HIS A 13 -11.85 -14.63 2.96
CA HIS A 13 -12.96 -14.92 2.05
C HIS A 13 -13.23 -13.73 1.13
N LYS A 14 -12.72 -13.78 -0.10
CA LYS A 14 -12.91 -12.69 -1.08
C LYS A 14 -14.34 -12.58 -1.62
N ASP A 15 -15.09 -13.69 -1.60
CA ASP A 15 -16.45 -13.78 -2.13
C ASP A 15 -17.42 -14.04 -0.96
N ILE A 16 -17.92 -12.96 -0.37
CA ILE A 16 -18.90 -13.03 0.72
C ILE A 16 -20.22 -12.55 0.15
N SER A 17 -21.24 -13.40 0.17
CA SER A 17 -22.59 -13.06 -0.28
C SER A 17 -23.59 -13.26 0.85
N TYR A 18 -24.57 -12.35 0.93
CA TYR A 18 -25.71 -12.45 1.82
C TYR A 18 -26.98 -12.17 1.02
N ASN A 19 -27.92 -13.12 1.03
CA ASN A 19 -29.15 -13.08 0.22
C ASN A 19 -28.89 -12.81 -1.28
N GLY A 20 -27.85 -13.43 -1.85
CA GLY A 20 -27.47 -13.23 -3.26
C GLY A 20 -26.75 -11.92 -3.56
N ASN A 21 -26.59 -11.03 -2.59
CA ASN A 21 -25.85 -9.78 -2.75
C ASN A 21 -24.44 -9.89 -2.17
N GLY A 22 -23.43 -9.50 -2.96
CA GLY A 22 -22.04 -9.45 -2.51
C GLY A 22 -21.84 -8.38 -1.43
N ILE A 23 -21.36 -8.79 -0.25
CA ILE A 23 -21.06 -7.89 0.87
C ILE A 23 -19.54 -7.80 1.08
N ARG A 24 -19.07 -6.63 1.53
CA ARG A 24 -17.67 -6.42 1.90
C ARG A 24 -17.61 -5.86 3.31
N ILE A 25 -16.86 -6.53 4.17
CA ILE A 25 -16.69 -6.13 5.58
C ILE A 25 -15.34 -5.43 5.73
N PHE A 26 -15.37 -4.19 6.22
CA PHE A 26 -14.18 -3.38 6.46
C PHE A 26 -14.11 -2.95 7.93
N LYS A 27 -12.90 -2.62 8.40
CA LYS A 27 -12.73 -1.99 9.71
C LYS A 27 -13.34 -0.59 9.64
N ASP A 28 -14.18 -0.25 10.62
CA ASP A 28 -14.74 1.08 10.73
C ASP A 28 -13.63 2.07 11.09
N PHE A 29 -13.22 2.85 10.10
CA PHE A 29 -12.23 3.91 10.27
C PHE A 29 -12.98 5.24 10.28
N SER A 30 -12.56 6.17 11.15
CA SER A 30 -13.11 7.52 11.10
C SER A 30 -12.92 8.13 9.71
N VAL A 31 -13.84 9.01 9.30
CA VAL A 31 -13.81 9.67 7.98
C VAL A 31 -12.45 10.34 7.72
N ALA A 32 -11.84 10.92 8.76
CA ALA A 32 -10.50 11.51 8.67
C ALA A 32 -9.42 10.49 8.30
N VAL A 33 -9.45 9.28 8.88
CA VAL A 33 -8.50 8.21 8.56
C VAL A 33 -8.76 7.64 7.17
N ALA A 34 -10.03 7.50 6.77
CA ALA A 34 -10.39 7.06 5.41
C ALA A 34 -9.87 8.04 4.35
N LYS A 35 -10.08 9.35 4.54
CA LYS A 35 -9.55 10.41 3.66
C LYS A 35 -8.02 10.40 3.59
N LYS A 36 -7.34 10.21 4.72
CA LYS A 36 -5.87 10.06 4.73
C LYS A 36 -5.43 8.84 3.92
N ARG A 37 -6.10 7.69 4.08
CA ARG A 37 -5.78 6.46 3.32
C ARG A 37 -6.06 6.61 1.82
N SER A 38 -7.11 7.32 1.43
CA SER A 38 -7.43 7.55 0.02
C SER A 38 -6.41 8.45 -0.67
N ALA A 39 -5.78 9.36 0.06
CA ALA A 39 -4.72 10.21 -0.49
C ALA A 39 -3.49 9.41 -0.97
N PHE A 40 -3.27 8.19 -0.45
CA PHE A 40 -2.22 7.30 -0.94
C PHE A 40 -2.65 6.43 -2.14
N ASN A 41 -3.87 6.58 -2.68
CA ASN A 41 -4.33 5.74 -3.79
C ASN A 41 -3.49 5.91 -5.06
N GLU A 42 -3.10 7.15 -5.37
CA GLU A 42 -2.29 7.47 -6.55
C GLU A 42 -0.91 6.80 -6.47
N ILE A 43 -0.18 7.01 -5.36
CA ILE A 43 1.16 6.43 -5.17
C ILE A 43 1.13 4.90 -5.09
N LYS A 44 0.09 4.28 -4.49
CA LYS A 44 -0.08 2.82 -4.52
C LYS A 44 -0.20 2.29 -5.95
N GLY A 45 -0.92 3.01 -6.82
CA GLY A 45 -1.02 2.66 -8.24
C GLY A 45 0.32 2.73 -8.95
N LEU A 46 1.12 3.75 -8.67
CA LEU A 46 2.48 3.90 -9.21
C LEU A 46 3.42 2.78 -8.72
N LEU A 47 3.41 2.48 -7.43
CA LEU A 47 4.20 1.40 -6.83
C LEU A 47 3.80 0.03 -7.40
N TYR A 48 2.51 -0.21 -7.57
CA TYR A 48 1.99 -1.44 -8.17
C TYR A 48 2.48 -1.61 -9.62
N LYS A 49 2.41 -0.56 -10.44
CA LYS A 49 2.91 -0.56 -11.83
C LYS A 49 4.41 -0.87 -11.91
N ARG A 50 5.18 -0.52 -10.88
CA ARG A 50 6.62 -0.80 -10.79
C ARG A 50 6.95 -2.14 -10.13
N GLY A 51 5.96 -2.91 -9.69
CA GLY A 51 6.17 -4.18 -9.00
C GLY A 51 6.79 -4.04 -7.60
N VAL A 52 6.70 -2.86 -6.99
CA VAL A 52 7.27 -2.60 -5.66
C VAL A 52 6.30 -3.09 -4.58
N CYS A 53 6.80 -3.85 -3.61
CA CYS A 53 6.00 -4.33 -2.49
C CYS A 53 5.64 -3.17 -1.55
N PHE A 54 4.36 -3.02 -1.22
CA PHE A 54 3.89 -2.02 -0.27
C PHE A 54 2.78 -2.55 0.63
N GLY A 55 2.64 -1.95 1.80
CA GLY A 55 1.60 -2.24 2.79
C GLY A 55 1.11 -0.98 3.48
N MET A 56 -0.17 -0.92 3.80
CA MET A 56 -0.76 0.22 4.52
C MET A 56 -1.02 -0.14 5.98
N LEU A 57 -0.24 0.45 6.89
CA LEU A 57 -0.33 0.24 8.33
C LEU A 57 -1.54 0.97 8.96
N TYR A 58 -1.80 0.64 10.23
CA TYR A 58 -2.84 1.26 11.04
C TYR A 58 -2.54 2.76 11.23
N LEU A 59 -3.59 3.60 11.10
CA LEU A 59 -3.54 5.08 11.05
C LEU A 59 -2.96 5.73 9.78
N ALA A 60 -2.98 5.03 8.63
CA ALA A 60 -2.62 5.58 7.31
C ALA A 60 -1.12 5.87 7.12
N ARG A 61 -0.27 4.96 7.59
CA ARG A 61 1.17 4.98 7.29
C ARG A 61 1.47 3.99 6.18
N LEU A 62 2.10 4.44 5.11
CA LEU A 62 2.48 3.59 3.99
C LEU A 62 3.87 3.00 4.25
N ARG A 63 3.98 1.67 4.23
CA ARG A 63 5.25 0.92 4.21
C ARG A 63 5.55 0.55 2.77
N VAL A 64 6.74 0.90 2.30
CA VAL A 64 7.26 0.52 0.98
C VAL A 64 8.54 -0.25 1.18
N THR A 65 8.65 -1.42 0.58
CA THR A 65 9.87 -2.23 0.59
C THR A 65 10.56 -2.08 -0.76
N TYR A 66 11.71 -1.41 -0.76
CA TYR A 66 12.50 -1.15 -1.96
C TYR A 66 13.98 -1.33 -1.63
N ASP A 67 14.73 -2.00 -2.51
CA ASP A 67 16.17 -2.25 -2.33
C ASP A 67 16.53 -2.91 -0.98
N ASN A 68 15.76 -3.93 -0.58
CA ASN A 68 15.85 -4.63 0.72
C ASN A 68 15.73 -3.72 1.97
N ARG A 69 15.23 -2.49 1.81
CA ARG A 69 14.96 -1.56 2.90
C ARG A 69 13.49 -1.23 3.00
N GLU A 70 13.05 -1.02 4.23
CA GLU A 70 11.67 -0.62 4.52
C GLU A 70 11.61 0.88 4.77
N HIS A 71 10.73 1.54 4.02
CA HIS A 71 10.48 2.96 4.11
C HIS A 71 9.07 3.20 4.61
N PHE A 72 8.91 4.09 5.58
CA PHE A 72 7.62 4.41 6.19
C PHE A 72 7.27 5.86 5.93
N PHE A 73 6.09 6.09 5.34
CA PHE A 73 5.61 7.42 4.99
C PHE A 73 4.32 7.75 5.73
N ASN A 74 4.27 8.94 6.33
CA ASN A 74 3.09 9.47 6.99
C ASN A 74 2.30 10.42 6.08
N SER A 75 2.93 10.92 5.02
CA SER A 75 2.35 11.81 4.01
C SER A 75 2.44 11.18 2.62
N PRO A 76 1.41 11.34 1.77
CA PRO A 76 1.49 10.92 0.37
C PRO A 76 2.55 11.70 -0.41
N ALA A 77 2.80 12.97 -0.06
CA ALA A 77 3.82 13.80 -0.72
C ALA A 77 5.24 13.24 -0.52
N ASP A 78 5.57 12.81 0.71
CA ASP A 78 6.87 12.21 1.02
C ASP A 78 7.06 10.89 0.25
N ALA A 79 6.00 10.09 0.15
CA ALA A 79 6.01 8.84 -0.59
C ALA A 79 6.17 9.06 -2.11
N GLU A 80 5.54 10.11 -2.64
CA GLU A 80 5.70 10.51 -4.03
C GLU A 80 7.11 11.01 -4.33
N ALA A 81 7.67 11.90 -3.49
CA ALA A 81 9.04 12.36 -3.62
C ALA A 81 10.03 11.18 -3.64
N PHE A 82 9.85 10.21 -2.74
CA PHE A 82 10.65 8.98 -2.73
C PHE A 82 10.50 8.18 -4.02
N TYR A 83 9.29 8.04 -4.55
CA TYR A 83 9.06 7.34 -5.82
C TYR A 83 9.76 8.06 -6.99
N GLN A 84 9.68 9.39 -7.04
CA GLN A 84 10.34 10.18 -8.09
C GLN A 84 11.87 10.06 -8.03
N GLU A 85 12.45 10.12 -6.83
CA GLU A 85 13.91 10.09 -6.63
C GLU A 85 14.50 8.69 -6.84
N ARG A 86 13.87 7.65 -6.27
CA ARG A 86 14.47 6.32 -6.12
C ARG A 86 13.90 5.25 -7.04
N ILE A 87 12.66 5.41 -7.53
CA ILE A 87 11.92 4.37 -8.27
C ILE A 87 11.67 4.77 -9.73
N ARG A 88 11.42 6.05 -10.03
CA ARG A 88 11.15 6.54 -11.38
C ARG A 88 12.40 6.50 -12.26
N THR A 89 13.57 6.76 -11.69
CA THR A 89 14.86 6.69 -12.39
C THR A 89 15.19 5.22 -12.68
N PRO A 90 15.26 4.80 -13.95
CA PRO A 90 15.82 3.50 -14.27
C PRO A 90 17.30 3.54 -13.87
N LYS A 91 17.71 2.63 -12.99
CA LYS A 91 19.13 2.38 -12.68
C LYS A 91 19.79 1.68 -13.88
N ASN A 92 19.82 2.35 -15.04
CA ASN A 92 20.63 1.97 -16.19
C ASN A 92 21.83 2.91 -16.26
N SER A 93 22.83 2.62 -15.44
CA SER A 93 24.21 3.00 -15.68
C SER A 93 25.09 2.18 -14.73
N SER A 94 25.22 0.89 -15.02
CA SER A 94 26.49 0.21 -14.85
C SER A 94 27.44 0.72 -15.94
N PRO A 95 28.58 1.34 -15.63
CA PRO A 95 29.75 1.18 -16.46
C PRO A 95 30.40 -0.16 -16.07
N THR A 96 30.38 -1.07 -17.03
CA THR A 96 31.32 -2.18 -17.17
C THR A 96 32.71 -1.76 -16.70
N GLU A 97 33.23 -2.37 -15.63
CA GLU A 97 34.66 -2.37 -15.35
C GLU A 97 35.22 -3.68 -15.90
N GLU A 98 35.59 -3.58 -17.18
CA GLU A 98 36.43 -4.54 -17.89
C GLU A 98 37.88 -4.24 -17.47
N ARG A 99 38.51 -5.15 -16.72
CA ARG A 99 39.94 -5.51 -16.82
C ARG A 99 40.33 -6.61 -15.84
#